data_AF-A0AAW6JHZ6-F1
#
_entry.id   AF-A0AAW6JHZ6-F1
#
_cell.length_a   1.000
_cell.length_b   1.000
_cell.length_c   1.000
_cell.angle_alpha   90.00
_cell.angle_beta   90.00
_cell.angle_gamma   90.00
#
_symmetry.space_group_name_H-M   'P 1'
#
loop_
_entity.id
_entity.type
_entity.pdbx_description
1 polymer ?
#
loop_
_entity_poly.entity_id
_entity_poly.type
_entity_poly.pdbx_seq_one_letter_code
_entity_poly.pdbx_strand_id
1 'polypeptide(L)' 'MSKFIQGAKVDSFLKSLSYWQTVNLYITLKQARMDISFEDAKSEALGKVDDTKALRYMLEEAINSPNPKHKLN' A
#
# COMPACT_ATOMS: atom_id res chain seq x y z
N MET A 1 17.23 11.74 -4.85
CA MET A 1 17.61 10.45 -4.21
C MET A 1 17.53 9.38 -5.30
N SER A 2 18.52 8.48 -5.42
CA SER A 2 18.49 7.44 -6.47
C SER A 2 17.28 6.50 -6.29
N LYS A 3 16.59 6.12 -7.37
CA LYS A 3 15.45 5.17 -7.36
C LYS A 3 15.78 3.86 -6.63
N PHE A 4 17.03 3.39 -6.74
CA PHE A 4 17.52 2.20 -6.04
C PHE A 4 17.55 2.36 -4.51
N ILE A 5 17.99 3.53 -4.03
CA ILE A 5 18.05 3.83 -2.59
C ILE A 5 16.63 3.95 -2.02
N GLN A 6 15.68 4.48 -2.79
CA GLN A 6 14.28 4.58 -2.40
C GLN A 6 13.63 3.19 -2.30
N GLY A 7 13.81 2.33 -3.31
CA GLY A 7 13.26 0.97 -3.29
C GLY A 7 13.76 0.15 -2.10
N ALA A 8 15.05 0.23 -1.77
CA ALA A 8 15.61 -0.46 -0.61
C ALA A 8 15.03 0.06 0.73
N LYS A 9 14.75 1.37 0.83
CA LYS A 9 14.11 1.96 2.02
C LYS A 9 12.66 1.52 2.17
N VAL A 10 11.91 1.44 1.06
CA VAL A 10 10.53 0.94 1.05
C VAL A 10 10.48 -0.50 1.56
N ASP A 11 11.37 -1.36 1.04
CA ASP A 11 11.42 -2.77 1.48
C ASP A 11 11.76 -2.91 2.97
N SER A 12 12.74 -2.14 3.44
CA SER A 12 13.12 -2.15 4.86
C SER A 12 11.98 -1.68 5.76
N PHE A 13 11.23 -0.65 5.34
CA PHE A 13 10.08 -0.16 6.08
C PHE A 13 8.97 -1.21 6.14
N LEU A 14 8.58 -1.81 5.01
CA LEU A 14 7.51 -2.81 4.98
C LEU A 14 7.84 -4.05 5.83
N LYS A 15 9.10 -4.50 5.81
CA LYS A 15 9.56 -5.61 6.66
C LYS A 15 9.58 -5.30 8.16
N SER A 16 9.58 -4.02 8.52
CA SER A 16 9.56 -3.59 9.93
C SER A 16 8.16 -3.58 10.53
N LEU A 17 7.11 -3.69 9.71
CA LEU A 17 5.73 -3.61 10.15
C LEU A 17 5.28 -4.93 10.78
N SER A 18 4.54 -4.82 11.88
CA SER A 18 3.75 -5.94 12.40
C SER A 18 2.61 -6.31 11.45
N TYR A 19 2.01 -7.47 11.68
CA TYR A 19 0.83 -7.92 10.93
C TYR A 19 -0.26 -6.82 10.86
N TRP A 20 -0.65 -6.27 12.01
CA TRP A 20 -1.71 -5.25 12.05
C TRP A 20 -1.28 -3.92 11.43
N GLN A 21 0.00 -3.54 11.55
CA GLN A 21 0.52 -2.36 10.86
C GLN A 21 0.48 -2.55 9.34
N THR A 22 0.79 -3.76 8.85
CA THR A 22 0.71 -4.13 7.44
C THR A 22 -0.74 -4.05 6.93
N VAL A 23 -1.69 -4.63 7.67
CA VAL A 23 -3.12 -4.57 7.34
C VAL A 23 -3.61 -3.12 7.29
N ASN A 24 -3.31 -2.31 8.31
CA ASN A 24 -3.75 -0.92 8.36
C ASN A 24 -3.15 -0.06 7.24
N LEU A 25 -1.87 -0.30 6.90
CA LEU A 25 -1.22 0.39 5.79
C LEU A 25 -1.88 0.02 4.45
N TYR A 26 -2.19 -1.27 4.23
CA TYR A 26 -2.88 -1.73 3.03
C TYR A 26 -4.22 -1.01 2.86
N ILE A 27 -5.05 -1.01 3.91
CA ILE A 27 -6.37 -0.36 3.90
C ILE A 27 -6.24 1.11 3.55
N THR A 28 -5.34 1.82 4.23
CA THR A 28 -5.10 3.26 4.02
C THR A 28 -4.72 3.55 2.57
N LEU A 29 -3.75 2.80 2.03
CA LEU A 29 -3.29 3.00 0.66
C LEU A 29 -4.36 2.65 -0.37
N LYS A 30 -5.16 1.61 -0.12
CA LYS A 30 -6.24 1.19 -1.00
C LYS A 30 -7.34 2.25 -1.06
N GLN A 31 -7.78 2.79 0.08
CA GLN A 31 -8.78 3.87 0.15
C GLN A 31 -8.24 5.20 -0.40
N ALA A 32 -6.93 5.44 -0.31
CA ALA A 32 -6.30 6.58 -0.97
C ALA A 32 -6.32 6.45 -2.50
N ARG A 33 -6.25 5.22 -3.02
CA ARG A 33 -6.20 4.89 -4.45
C ARG A 33 -7.56 4.72 -5.12
N MET A 34 -8.59 4.34 -4.37
CA MET A 34 -9.90 3.99 -4.91
C MET A 34 -10.99 4.43 -3.95
N ASP A 35 -12.15 4.78 -4.50
CA ASP A 35 -13.33 5.06 -3.70
C ASP A 35 -13.99 3.75 -3.27
N ILE A 36 -13.50 3.19 -2.16
CA ILE A 36 -13.99 1.93 -1.58
C ILE A 36 -14.27 2.10 -0.08
N SER A 37 -15.19 1.29 0.43
CA SER A 37 -15.50 1.29 1.86
C SER A 37 -14.32 0.74 2.68
N PHE A 38 -14.26 1.14 3.95
CA PHE A 38 -13.28 0.59 4.89
C PHE A 38 -13.43 -0.92 5.05
N GLU A 39 -14.67 -1.43 5.09
CA GLU A 39 -14.92 -2.87 5.29
C GLU A 39 -14.48 -3.69 4.08
N ASP A 40 -14.71 -3.20 2.86
CA ASP A 40 -14.21 -3.86 1.64
C ASP A 40 -12.68 -3.86 1.60
N ALA A 41 -12.06 -2.71 1.92
CA ALA A 41 -10.61 -2.57 1.98
C ALA A 41 -10.00 -3.53 3.03
N LYS A 42 -10.65 -3.65 4.19
CA LYS A 42 -10.23 -4.54 5.28
C LYS A 42 -10.38 -6.01 4.91
N SER A 43 -11.49 -6.38 4.30
CA SER A 43 -11.71 -7.74 3.80
C SER A 43 -10.62 -8.14 2.81
N GLU A 44 -10.30 -7.26 1.86
CA GLU A 44 -9.21 -7.48 0.91
C GLU A 44 -7.84 -7.56 1.60
N ALA A 45 -7.56 -6.66 2.56
CA ALA A 45 -6.31 -6.62 3.28
C ALA A 45 -6.04 -7.91 4.06
N LEU A 46 -7.07 -8.47 4.72
CA LEU A 46 -6.95 -9.72 5.47
C LEU A 46 -6.66 -10.93 4.55
N GLY A 47 -7.16 -10.92 3.32
CA GLY A 47 -6.90 -11.98 2.33
C GLY A 47 -5.57 -11.82 1.57
N LYS A 48 -4.93 -10.65 1.65
CA LYS A 48 -3.74 -10.30 0.84
C LYS A 48 -2.55 -9.79 1.67
N VAL A 49 -2.60 -9.90 2.99
CA VAL A 49 -1.53 -9.41 3.88
C VAL A 49 -0.17 -10.02 3.57
N ASP A 50 -0.14 -11.25 3.04
CA ASP A 50 1.08 -11.94 2.62
C ASP A 50 1.56 -11.52 1.21
N ASP A 51 0.72 -10.83 0.42
CA ASP A 51 1.09 -10.27 -0.88
C ASP A 51 1.82 -8.92 -0.71
N THR A 52 3.09 -9.04 -0.35
CA THR A 52 4.00 -7.91 -0.18
C THR A 52 4.24 -7.09 -1.46
N LYS A 53 4.00 -7.67 -2.65
CA LYS A 53 4.22 -6.96 -3.93
C LYS A 53 3.16 -5.88 -4.15
N ALA A 54 1.90 -6.21 -3.91
CA ALA A 54 0.81 -5.25 -4.04
C ALA A 54 0.99 -4.08 -3.07
N LEU A 55 1.30 -4.36 -1.81
CA LEU A 55 1.53 -3.34 -0.80
C LEU A 55 2.71 -2.43 -1.14
N ARG A 56 3.82 -3.01 -1.61
CA ARG A 56 4.99 -2.25 -2.09
C ARG A 56 4.62 -1.31 -3.22
N TYR A 57 3.94 -1.84 -4.25
CA TYR A 57 3.53 -1.03 -5.39
C TYR A 57 2.64 0.14 -4.97
N MET A 58 1.66 -0.10 -4.08
CA MET A 58 0.79 0.96 -3.60
C MET A 58 1.54 2.03 -2.81
N LEU A 59 2.51 1.65 -1.98
CA LEU A 59 3.32 2.59 -1.21
C LEU A 59 4.25 3.40 -2.13
N GLU A 60 4.90 2.75 -3.09
CA GLU A 60 5.75 3.43 -4.08
C GLU A 60 4.93 4.39 -4.95
N GLU A 61 3.72 4.02 -5.36
CA GLU A 61 2.83 4.91 -6.11
C GLU A 61 2.41 6.11 -5.24
N ALA A 62 2.03 5.90 -3.98
CA ALA A 62 1.61 6.98 -3.09
C ALA A 62 2.72 7.99 -2.79
N ILE A 63 3.98 7.54 -2.71
CA ILE A 63 5.14 8.42 -2.49
C ILE A 63 5.52 9.20 -3.77
N ASN A 64 5.35 8.58 -4.94
CA ASN A 64 5.87 9.12 -6.20
C ASN A 64 4.81 9.81 -7.08
N SER A 65 3.52 9.67 -6.79
CA SER A 65 2.42 10.19 -7.61
C SER A 65 1.53 11.15 -6.82
N PRO A 66 1.28 12.38 -7.32
CA PRO A 66 0.49 13.39 -6.60
C PRO A 66 -1.01 13.09 -6.54
N ASN A 67 -1.53 12.15 -7.35
CA ASN A 67 -2.92 11.73 -7.28
C ASN A 67 -3.08 10.23 -7.59
N PRO A 68 -3.04 9.36 -6.56
CA PRO A 68 -3.14 7.91 -6.74
C PRO A 68 -4.59 7.42 -6.98
N LYS A 69 -5.59 8.31 -7.01
CA LYS A 69 -7.00 7.92 -7.23
C LYS A 69 -7.24 7.47 -8.67
N HIS A 70 -7.37 6.17 -8.87
CA HIS A 70 -7.83 5.58 -10.12
C HIS A 70 -9.36 5.77 -10.21
N LYS A 71 -9.84 6.51 -11.21
CA LYS A 71 -11.28 6.58 -11.48
C LYS A 71 -11.73 5.18 -11.92
N LEU A 72 -12.80 4.67 -11.31
CA LEU A 72 -13.53 3.53 -11.84
C LEU A 72 -14.11 3.99 -13.19
N ASN A 73 -13.59 3.44 -14.28
CA ASN A 73 -14.20 3.56 -15.62
C ASN A 73 -15.27 2.48 -15.75
#